data_AF-A0A530R393-F1
#
_entry.id   AF-A0A530R393-F1
#
_cell.length_a   1.000
_cell.length_b   1.000
_cell.length_c   1.000
_cell.angle_alpha   90.00
_cell.angle_beta   90.00
_cell.angle_gamma   90.00
#
_symmetry.space_group_name_H-M   'P 1'
#
loop_
_entity.id
_entity.type
_entity.pdbx_description
1 polymer ?
#
loop_
_entity_poly.entity_id
_entity_poly.type
_entity_poly.pdbx_seq_one_letter_code
_entity_poly.pdbx_strand_id
1 'polypeptide(L)'
;LGLIALIGLIASFHTIIFAMGRQVYSLSRAGYFPSALSVTHKSYKTPYVAMFAGAIVGFGIMLIMWFALGGDTAGSLIGSVLLNMAVFGAMFSYILQAVSFILLRQNQPNMERPYRSPLGVPGAVLTIVIGVVTLLYQIQDANFTKGVVWVALWFAIAIVYFGLVGRHKLILSPEEEFALEHAQKA
;
A
#
# COMPACT_ATOMS: atom_id res chain seq x y z
N LEU A 1 2.81 -24.13 -21.44
CA LEU A 1 2.17 -23.23 -20.45
C LEU A 1 3.05 -22.98 -19.21
N GLY A 2 3.55 -24.00 -18.51
CA GLY A 2 4.30 -23.82 -17.25
C GLY A 2 5.54 -22.93 -17.31
N LEU A 3 6.34 -23.02 -18.39
CA LEU A 3 7.51 -22.15 -18.61
C LEU A 3 7.14 -20.66 -18.72
N ILE A 4 6.04 -20.35 -19.41
CA ILE A 4 5.57 -18.95 -19.56
C ILE A 4 5.05 -18.42 -18.22
N ALA A 5 4.32 -19.24 -17.46
CA ALA A 5 3.85 -18.87 -16.13
C ALA A 5 5.02 -18.61 -15.16
N LEU A 6 6.08 -19.42 -15.24
CA LEU A 6 7.29 -19.25 -14.42
C LEU A 6 7.99 -17.91 -14.71
N ILE A 7 8.13 -17.54 -15.99
CA ILE A 7 8.72 -16.25 -16.39
C ILE A 7 7.90 -15.10 -15.82
N GLY A 8 6.57 -15.16 -15.93
CA GLY A 8 5.66 -14.17 -15.36
C GLY A 8 5.81 -14.04 -13.84
N LEU A 9 5.89 -15.17 -13.13
CA LEU A 9 6.10 -15.19 -11.69
C LEU A 9 7.41 -14.53 -11.29
N ILE A 10 8.52 -14.85 -11.97
CA ILE A 10 9.82 -14.23 -11.71
C ILE A 10 9.75 -12.73 -11.93
N ALA A 11 9.18 -12.28 -13.06
CA ALA A 11 9.07 -10.85 -13.36
C ALA A 11 8.24 -10.12 -12.30
N SER A 12 7.02 -10.58 -12.02
CA SER A 12 6.12 -9.94 -11.05
C SER A 12 6.70 -9.92 -9.63
N PHE A 13 7.37 -11.00 -9.23
CA PHE A 13 7.99 -11.09 -7.90
C PHE A 13 9.09 -10.04 -7.71
N HIS A 14 9.93 -9.81 -8.72
CA HIS A 14 10.95 -8.76 -8.62
C HIS A 14 10.32 -7.36 -8.64
N THR A 15 9.32 -7.14 -9.50
CA THR A 15 8.63 -5.85 -9.58
C THR A 15 7.98 -5.47 -8.25
N ILE A 16 7.32 -6.40 -7.56
CA ILE A 16 6.62 -6.10 -6.31
C ILE A 16 7.60 -5.76 -5.17
N ILE A 17 8.77 -6.42 -5.11
CA ILE A 17 9.81 -6.11 -4.12
C ILE A 17 10.34 -4.69 -4.33
N PHE A 18 10.62 -4.31 -5.58
CA PHE A 18 11.05 -2.94 -5.90
C PHE A 18 9.96 -1.90 -5.62
N ALA A 19 8.69 -2.20 -5.96
CA ALA A 19 7.57 -1.30 -5.71
C ALA A 19 7.37 -1.07 -4.20
N MET A 20 7.36 -2.15 -3.40
CA MET A 20 7.27 -2.10 -1.94
C MET A 20 8.40 -1.24 -1.34
N GLY A 21 9.64 -1.47 -1.75
CA GLY A 21 10.79 -0.71 -1.24
C GLY A 21 10.67 0.79 -1.52
N ARG A 22 10.18 1.19 -2.69
CA ARG A 22 9.96 2.61 -3.04
C ARG A 22 8.79 3.24 -2.27
N GLN A 23 7.71 2.50 -2.04
CA GLN A 23 6.58 2.99 -1.24
C GLN A 23 7.02 3.28 0.21
N VAL A 24 7.73 2.33 0.83
CA VAL A 24 8.26 2.49 2.20
C VAL A 24 9.29 3.62 2.28
N TYR A 25 10.17 3.73 1.27
CA TYR A 25 11.11 4.86 1.15
C TYR A 25 10.39 6.22 1.12
N SER A 26 9.32 6.34 0.32
CA SER A 26 8.58 7.59 0.20
C SER A 26 7.94 7.99 1.54
N LEU A 27 7.31 7.03 2.23
CA LEU A 27 6.70 7.23 3.55
C LEU A 27 7.76 7.59 4.61
N SER A 28 8.92 6.93 4.59
CA SER A 28 10.03 7.24 5.49
C SER A 28 10.58 8.65 5.27
N ARG A 29 10.71 9.08 4.01
CA ARG A 29 11.20 10.42 3.67
C ARG A 29 10.24 11.52 4.12
N ALA A 30 8.93 11.27 4.09
CA ALA A 30 7.90 12.18 4.62
C ALA A 30 7.75 12.10 6.16
N GLY A 31 8.59 11.32 6.84
CA GLY A 31 8.59 11.23 8.31
C GLY A 31 7.55 10.27 8.90
N TYR A 32 6.79 9.56 8.06
CA TYR A 32 5.83 8.54 8.54
C TYR A 32 6.55 7.31 9.10
N PHE A 33 7.71 6.93 8.57
CA PHE A 33 8.52 5.81 9.04
C PHE A 33 9.92 6.24 9.51
N PRO A 34 10.66 5.40 10.28
CA PRO A 34 12.01 5.71 10.69
C PRO A 34 12.92 6.07 9.50
N SER A 35 13.72 7.13 9.63
CA SER A 35 14.57 7.69 8.55
C SER A 35 15.63 6.73 8.01
N ALA A 36 15.96 5.67 8.75
CA ALA A 36 16.86 4.62 8.25
C ALA A 36 16.29 3.90 7.01
N LEU A 37 14.96 3.83 6.87
CA LEU A 37 14.29 3.19 5.73
C LEU A 37 14.37 4.03 4.45
N SER A 38 14.63 5.33 4.55
CA SER A 38 14.86 6.19 3.40
C SER A 38 16.30 6.17 2.90
N VAL A 39 17.18 5.31 3.43
CA VAL A 39 18.57 5.21 2.97
C VAL A 39 18.65 4.48 1.64
N THR A 40 19.24 5.16 0.64
CA THR A 40 19.46 4.61 -0.70
C THR A 40 20.91 4.22 -0.93
N HIS A 41 21.14 3.20 -1.75
CA HIS A 41 22.46 2.76 -2.15
C HIS A 41 23.20 3.88 -2.93
N LYS A 42 24.50 4.09 -2.65
CA LYS A 42 25.27 5.22 -3.21
C LYS A 42 25.31 5.24 -4.74
N SER A 43 25.56 4.09 -5.36
CA SER A 43 25.66 3.92 -6.82
C SER A 43 24.28 3.73 -7.48
N TYR A 44 23.57 2.64 -7.15
CA TYR A 44 22.28 2.29 -7.77
C TYR A 44 21.06 3.13 -7.34
N LYS A 45 21.18 3.99 -6.32
CA LYS A 45 20.08 4.81 -5.77
C LYS A 45 18.83 4.01 -5.37
N THR A 46 18.99 2.73 -5.07
CA THR A 46 17.91 1.85 -4.64
C THR A 46 17.71 1.91 -3.12
N PRO A 47 16.48 1.95 -2.61
CA PRO A 47 16.19 1.96 -1.17
C PRO A 47 16.37 0.56 -0.56
N TYR A 48 17.61 0.08 -0.51
CA TYR A 48 17.93 -1.29 -0.11
C TYR A 48 17.49 -1.60 1.33
N VAL A 49 17.59 -0.63 2.25
CA VAL A 49 17.18 -0.84 3.65
C VAL A 49 15.68 -1.09 3.74
N ALA A 50 14.86 -0.34 2.98
CA ALA A 50 13.42 -0.56 2.91
C ALA A 50 13.08 -1.93 2.29
N MET A 51 13.79 -2.34 1.23
CA MET A 51 13.59 -3.64 0.59
C MET A 51 13.91 -4.79 1.56
N PHE A 52 15.05 -4.74 2.24
CA PHE A 52 15.43 -5.77 3.22
C PHE A 52 14.50 -5.78 4.43
N ALA A 53 14.14 -4.62 4.97
CA ALA A 53 13.22 -4.53 6.11
C ALA A 53 11.87 -5.17 5.77
N GLY A 54 11.27 -4.83 4.63
CA GLY A 54 10.00 -5.44 4.20
C GLY A 54 10.11 -6.94 3.95
N ALA A 55 11.22 -7.40 3.33
CA ALA A 55 11.46 -8.82 3.10
C ALA A 55 11.63 -9.60 4.42
N ILE A 56 12.39 -9.06 5.38
CA ILE A 56 12.60 -9.69 6.69
C ILE A 56 11.29 -9.74 7.48
N VAL A 57 10.49 -8.67 7.47
CA VAL A 57 9.18 -8.65 8.13
C VAL A 57 8.23 -9.68 7.50
N GLY A 58 8.12 -9.69 6.17
CA GLY A 58 7.26 -10.65 5.46
C GLY A 58 7.68 -12.10 5.70
N PHE A 59 8.98 -12.38 5.62
CA PHE A 59 9.54 -13.71 5.89
C PHE A 59 9.38 -14.12 7.36
N GLY A 60 9.56 -13.20 8.30
CA GLY A 60 9.35 -13.45 9.73
C GLY A 60 7.91 -13.82 10.05
N ILE A 61 6.94 -13.08 9.49
CA ILE A 61 5.51 -13.40 9.64
C ILE A 61 5.20 -14.78 9.05
N MET A 62 5.75 -15.10 7.86
CA MET A 62 5.60 -16.42 7.24
C MET A 62 6.10 -17.54 8.16
N LEU A 63 7.30 -17.40 8.72
CA LEU A 63 7.89 -18.40 9.60
C LEU A 63 7.09 -18.57 10.90
N ILE A 64 6.68 -17.47 11.52
CA ILE A 64 5.85 -17.50 12.74
C ILE A 64 4.55 -18.27 12.46
N MET A 65 3.88 -17.97 11.35
CA MET A 65 2.66 -18.68 10.96
C MET A 65 2.92 -20.15 10.66
N TRP A 66 3.99 -20.48 9.94
CA TRP A 66 4.36 -21.85 9.60
C TRP A 66 4.54 -22.72 10.85
N PHE A 67 5.30 -22.24 11.82
CA PHE A 67 5.54 -22.97 13.07
C PHE A 67 4.32 -22.98 14.01
N ALA A 68 3.52 -21.92 14.02
CA ALA A 68 2.32 -21.85 14.86
C ALA A 68 1.17 -22.75 14.36
N LEU A 69 1.08 -22.99 13.04
CA LEU A 69 -0.04 -23.70 12.39
C LEU A 69 0.31 -25.13 11.96
N GLY A 70 1.47 -25.66 12.36
CA GLY A 70 1.83 -27.07 12.16
C GLY A 70 2.39 -27.43 10.78
N GLY A 71 3.01 -26.49 10.07
CA GLY A 71 3.73 -26.75 8.81
C GLY A 71 2.82 -27.02 7.61
N ASP A 72 2.47 -28.27 7.34
CA ASP A 72 1.82 -28.68 6.08
C ASP A 72 0.39 -28.15 5.93
N THR A 73 -0.39 -28.08 7.01
CA THR A 73 -1.72 -27.45 7.02
C THR A 73 -1.66 -25.92 6.92
N ALA A 74 -0.48 -25.32 7.16
CA ALA A 74 -0.32 -23.88 7.17
C ALA A 74 -0.17 -23.32 5.75
N GLY A 75 0.43 -24.04 4.80
CA GLY A 75 0.77 -23.49 3.48
C GLY A 75 -0.43 -22.96 2.69
N SER A 76 -1.51 -23.74 2.58
CA SER A 76 -2.73 -23.34 1.87
C SER A 76 -3.50 -22.25 2.60
N LEU A 77 -3.52 -22.28 3.94
CA LEU A 77 -4.17 -21.27 4.76
C LEU A 77 -3.42 -19.94 4.69
N ILE A 78 -2.09 -19.95 4.78
CA ILE A 78 -1.23 -18.78 4.64
C ILE A 78 -1.45 -18.14 3.27
N GLY A 79 -1.42 -18.93 2.19
CA GLY A 79 -1.63 -18.42 0.84
C GLY A 79 -3.01 -17.77 0.66
N SER A 80 -4.07 -18.44 1.10
CA SER A 80 -5.45 -17.93 0.95
C SER A 80 -5.73 -16.71 1.85
N VAL A 81 -5.30 -16.73 3.11
CA VAL A 81 -5.48 -15.60 4.03
C VAL A 81 -4.70 -14.39 3.56
N LEU A 82 -3.43 -14.54 3.15
CA LEU A 82 -2.63 -13.41 2.66
C LEU A 82 -3.14 -12.84 1.35
N LEU A 83 -3.63 -13.70 0.45
CA LEU A 83 -4.29 -13.24 -0.77
C LEU A 83 -5.50 -12.37 -0.42
N ASN A 84 -6.35 -12.84 0.50
CA ASN A 84 -7.51 -12.08 0.95
C ASN A 84 -7.12 -10.76 1.65
N MET A 85 -6.04 -10.75 2.44
CA MET A 85 -5.48 -9.53 3.02
C MET A 85 -5.04 -8.53 1.95
N ALA A 86 -4.35 -9.02 0.91
CA ALA A 86 -3.91 -8.19 -0.20
C ALA A 86 -5.09 -7.62 -1.00
N VAL A 87 -6.13 -8.43 -1.28
CA VAL A 87 -7.35 -7.99 -1.96
C VAL A 87 -8.06 -6.90 -1.16
N PHE A 88 -8.25 -7.10 0.15
CA PHE A 88 -8.88 -6.09 1.00
C PHE A 88 -8.09 -4.77 0.99
N GLY A 89 -6.77 -4.85 1.20
CA GLY A 89 -5.90 -3.67 1.19
C GLY A 89 -5.90 -2.94 -0.16
N ALA A 90 -5.89 -3.67 -1.27
CA ALA A 90 -5.95 -3.11 -2.62
C ALA A 90 -7.29 -2.41 -2.89
N MET A 91 -8.42 -3.07 -2.60
CA MET A 91 -9.75 -2.48 -2.77
C MET A 91 -9.92 -1.22 -1.92
N PHE A 92 -9.49 -1.28 -0.66
CA PHE A 92 -9.53 -0.13 0.23
C PHE A 92 -8.68 1.04 -0.28
N SER A 93 -7.46 0.75 -0.77
CA SER A 93 -6.59 1.76 -1.39
C SER A 93 -7.22 2.42 -2.62
N TYR A 94 -7.86 1.64 -3.50
CA TYR A 94 -8.55 2.19 -4.68
C TYR A 94 -9.72 3.09 -4.31
N ILE A 95 -10.50 2.73 -3.30
CA ILE A 95 -11.58 3.56 -2.78
C ILE A 95 -11.01 4.87 -2.24
N LEU A 96 -9.98 4.82 -1.39
CA LEU A 96 -9.34 6.02 -0.85
C LEU A 96 -8.74 6.90 -1.95
N GLN A 97 -8.11 6.31 -2.96
CA GLN A 97 -7.56 7.05 -4.09
C GLN A 97 -8.65 7.77 -4.89
N ALA A 98 -9.78 7.10 -5.14
CA ALA A 98 -10.93 7.70 -5.81
C ALA A 98 -11.58 8.82 -4.97
N VAL A 99 -11.71 8.64 -3.65
CA VAL A 99 -12.19 9.67 -2.73
C VAL A 99 -11.24 10.86 -2.73
N SER A 100 -9.93 10.65 -2.59
CA SER A 100 -8.91 11.70 -2.66
C SER A 100 -8.96 12.48 -3.97
N PHE A 101 -9.21 11.80 -5.10
CA PHE A 101 -9.41 12.47 -6.39
C PHE A 101 -10.64 13.40 -6.40
N ILE A 102 -11.76 12.97 -5.81
CA ILE A 102 -12.97 13.78 -5.71
C ILE A 102 -12.74 14.98 -4.78
N LEU A 103 -12.15 14.75 -3.61
CA LEU A 103 -11.83 15.80 -2.64
C LEU A 103 -10.86 16.83 -3.22
N LEU A 104 -9.82 16.39 -3.95
CA LEU A 104 -8.88 17.31 -4.61
C LEU A 104 -9.59 18.19 -5.64
N ARG A 105 -10.58 17.65 -6.36
CA ARG A 105 -11.36 18.44 -7.31
C ARG A 105 -12.24 19.49 -6.66
N GLN A 106 -12.77 19.21 -5.47
CA GLN A 106 -13.63 20.11 -4.72
C GLN A 106 -12.83 21.18 -3.96
N ASN A 107 -11.75 20.77 -3.29
CA ASN A 107 -10.98 21.64 -2.40
C ASN A 107 -9.95 22.49 -3.15
N GLN A 108 -9.43 22.01 -4.28
CA GLN A 108 -8.41 22.73 -5.08
C GLN A 108 -8.86 22.82 -6.57
N PRO A 109 -9.93 23.59 -6.86
CA PRO A 109 -10.47 23.70 -8.22
C PRO A 109 -9.54 24.43 -9.19
N ASN A 110 -8.76 25.40 -8.69
CA ASN A 110 -7.91 26.29 -9.51
C ASN A 110 -6.50 25.74 -9.77
N MET A 111 -6.16 24.58 -9.20
CA MET A 111 -4.84 23.96 -9.40
C MET A 111 -4.63 23.59 -10.88
N GLU A 112 -3.44 23.88 -11.42
CA GLU A 112 -3.06 23.49 -12.78
C GLU A 112 -3.07 21.95 -12.90
N ARG A 113 -3.72 21.43 -13.95
CA ARG A 113 -3.87 19.98 -14.16
C ARG A 113 -3.26 19.60 -15.51
N PRO A 114 -1.99 19.15 -15.53
CA PRO A 114 -1.32 18.71 -16.76
C PRO A 114 -2.07 17.60 -17.49
N TYR A 115 -2.76 16.74 -16.72
CA TYR A 115 -3.63 15.69 -17.25
C TYR A 115 -5.04 15.80 -16.67
N ARG A 116 -6.05 15.66 -17.52
CA ARG A 116 -7.47 15.64 -17.16
C ARG A 116 -8.07 14.28 -17.52
N SER A 117 -8.52 13.54 -16.51
CA SER A 117 -9.19 12.25 -16.72
C SER A 117 -10.45 12.41 -17.60
N PRO A 118 -10.62 11.59 -18.65
CA PRO A 118 -11.77 11.66 -19.55
C PRO A 118 -13.07 11.26 -18.85
N LEU A 119 -13.02 10.30 -17.90
CA LEU A 119 -14.19 9.86 -17.13
C LEU A 119 -14.49 10.73 -15.91
N GLY A 120 -13.54 11.59 -15.51
CA GLY A 120 -13.73 12.57 -14.44
C GLY A 120 -14.26 11.98 -13.12
N VAL A 121 -15.16 12.73 -12.48
CA VAL A 121 -15.82 12.34 -11.22
C VAL A 121 -16.70 11.10 -11.38
N PRO A 122 -17.49 10.91 -12.46
CA PRO A 122 -18.24 9.68 -12.69
C PRO A 122 -17.38 8.42 -12.64
N GLY A 123 -16.18 8.45 -13.24
CA GLY A 123 -15.24 7.33 -13.18
C GLY A 123 -14.77 7.03 -11.75
N ALA A 124 -14.48 8.06 -10.96
CA ALA A 124 -14.09 7.88 -9.56
C ALA A 124 -15.24 7.29 -8.70
N VAL A 125 -16.48 7.75 -8.90
CA VAL A 125 -17.66 7.19 -8.24
C VAL A 125 -17.86 5.73 -8.63
N LEU A 126 -17.69 5.39 -9.91
CA LEU A 126 -17.76 4.00 -10.37
C LEU A 126 -16.73 3.11 -9.69
N THR A 127 -15.48 3.58 -9.56
CA THR A 127 -14.42 2.85 -8.82
C THR A 127 -14.82 2.60 -7.37
N ILE A 128 -15.42 3.60 -6.69
CA ILE A 128 -15.89 3.45 -5.31
C ILE A 128 -17.01 2.39 -5.24
N VAL A 129 -17.99 2.46 -6.14
CA VAL A 129 -19.10 1.50 -6.18
C VAL A 129 -18.59 0.08 -6.41
N ILE A 130 -17.71 -0.14 -7.40
CA ILE A 130 -17.13 -1.45 -7.68
C ILE A 130 -16.33 -1.96 -6.48
N GLY A 131 -15.50 -1.11 -5.86
CA GLY A 131 -14.72 -1.47 -4.67
C GLY A 131 -15.61 -1.88 -3.50
N VAL A 132 -16.65 -1.10 -3.20
CA VAL A 132 -17.59 -1.38 -2.10
C VAL A 132 -18.37 -2.67 -2.37
N VAL A 133 -18.93 -2.86 -3.57
CA VAL A 133 -19.65 -4.09 -3.93
C VAL A 133 -18.74 -5.31 -3.83
N THR A 134 -17.49 -5.19 -4.27
CA THR A 134 -16.50 -6.28 -4.18
C THR A 134 -16.24 -6.65 -2.72
N LEU A 135 -16.01 -5.67 -1.84
CA LEU A 135 -15.82 -5.91 -0.40
C LEU A 135 -17.05 -6.54 0.27
N LEU A 136 -18.26 -6.09 -0.08
CA LEU A 136 -19.51 -6.66 0.44
C LEU A 136 -19.75 -8.10 -0.01
N TYR A 137 -19.34 -8.45 -1.22
CA TYR A 137 -19.41 -9.84 -1.69
C TYR A 137 -18.35 -10.70 -0.99
N GLN A 138 -17.13 -10.19 -0.88
CA GLN A 138 -16.01 -10.95 -0.34
C GLN A 138 -16.16 -11.22 1.17
N ILE A 139 -16.82 -10.33 1.94
CA ILE A 139 -17.05 -10.53 3.38
C ILE A 139 -17.93 -11.74 3.71
N GLN A 140 -18.67 -12.27 2.72
CA GLN A 140 -19.45 -13.50 2.88
C GLN A 140 -18.55 -14.74 2.99
N ASP A 141 -17.29 -14.67 2.54
CA ASP A 141 -16.30 -15.73 2.72
C ASP A 141 -15.64 -15.61 4.11
N ALA A 142 -15.72 -16.71 4.88
CA ALA A 142 -15.10 -16.80 6.20
C ALA A 142 -13.56 -16.63 6.15
N ASN A 143 -12.91 -17.06 5.09
CA ASN A 143 -11.46 -16.89 4.91
C ASN A 143 -11.10 -15.43 4.64
N PHE A 144 -11.97 -14.71 3.91
CA PHE A 144 -11.79 -13.29 3.71
C PHE A 144 -11.94 -12.52 5.01
N THR A 145 -12.97 -12.82 5.80
CA THR A 145 -13.20 -12.16 7.10
C THR A 145 -11.99 -12.33 8.03
N LYS A 146 -11.38 -13.52 8.10
CA LYS A 146 -10.13 -13.73 8.85
C LYS A 146 -9.00 -12.83 8.34
N GLY A 147 -8.82 -12.73 7.02
CA GLY A 147 -7.85 -11.82 6.42
C GLY A 147 -8.12 -10.36 6.78
N VAL A 148 -9.37 -9.90 6.70
CA VAL A 148 -9.78 -8.54 7.06
C VAL A 148 -9.40 -8.19 8.49
N VAL A 149 -9.64 -9.10 9.45
CA VAL A 149 -9.28 -8.88 10.86
C VAL A 149 -7.77 -8.62 11.01
N TRP A 150 -6.93 -9.41 10.33
CA TRP A 150 -5.48 -9.21 10.37
C TRP A 150 -5.05 -7.89 9.72
N VAL A 151 -5.67 -7.49 8.61
CA VAL A 151 -5.40 -6.18 7.99
C VAL A 151 -5.85 -5.03 8.90
N ALA A 152 -7.03 -5.15 9.52
CA ALA A 152 -7.55 -4.16 10.45
C ALA A 152 -6.64 -4.00 11.66
N LEU A 153 -6.14 -5.11 12.20
CA LEU A 153 -5.15 -5.12 13.29
C LEU A 153 -3.85 -4.45 12.85
N TRP A 154 -3.35 -4.77 11.65
CA TRP A 154 -2.16 -4.12 11.09
C TRP A 154 -2.34 -2.60 10.93
N PHE A 155 -3.47 -2.16 10.39
CA PHE A 155 -3.80 -0.73 10.29
C PHE A 155 -3.93 -0.08 11.67
N ALA A 156 -4.53 -0.75 12.65
CA ALA A 156 -4.63 -0.23 14.01
C ALA A 156 -3.23 -0.02 14.62
N ILE A 157 -2.32 -0.98 14.48
CA ILE A 157 -0.92 -0.84 14.92
C ILE A 157 -0.25 0.34 14.21
N ALA A 158 -0.42 0.46 12.89
CA ALA A 158 0.16 1.54 12.11
C ALA A 158 -0.38 2.92 12.54
N ILE A 159 -1.68 3.03 12.80
CA ILE A 159 -2.33 4.26 13.28
C ILE A 159 -1.84 4.62 14.69
N VAL A 160 -1.74 3.64 15.60
CA VAL A 160 -1.21 3.87 16.95
C VAL A 160 0.23 4.34 16.90
N TYR A 161 1.08 3.68 16.10
CA TYR A 161 2.46 4.11 15.89
C TYR A 161 2.52 5.54 15.29
N PHE A 162 1.68 5.84 14.31
CA PHE A 162 1.60 7.17 13.72
C PHE A 162 1.17 8.22 14.76
N GLY A 163 0.16 7.92 15.57
CA GLY A 163 -0.35 8.82 16.60
C GLY A 163 0.64 9.08 17.74
N LEU A 164 1.45 8.09 18.12
CA LEU A 164 2.42 8.21 19.22
C LEU A 164 3.77 8.78 18.76
N VAL A 165 4.26 8.38 17.59
CA VAL A 165 5.62 8.68 17.13
C VAL A 165 5.61 9.47 15.82
N GLY A 166 4.85 9.00 14.83
CA GLY A 166 4.88 9.53 13.46
C GLY A 166 4.51 11.01 13.38
N ARG A 167 3.44 11.43 14.06
CA ARG A 167 2.95 12.83 14.03
C ARG A 167 3.97 13.87 14.49
N HIS A 168 4.98 13.45 15.27
CA HIS A 168 6.02 14.34 15.80
C HIS A 168 7.26 14.41 14.92
N LYS A 169 7.33 13.60 13.85
CA LYS A 169 8.48 13.49 12.94
C LYS A 169 8.12 13.81 11.49
N LEU A 170 6.91 14.32 11.25
CA LEU A 170 6.45 14.70 9.92
C LEU A 170 7.35 15.79 9.35
N ILE A 171 7.84 15.53 8.15
CA ILE A 171 8.61 16.47 7.34
C ILE A 171 7.76 16.72 6.10
N LEU A 172 7.66 17.97 5.67
CA LEU A 172 6.99 18.33 4.43
C LEU A 172 7.53 17.45 3.30
N SER A 173 6.64 16.66 2.71
CA SER A 173 7.01 15.85 1.57
C SER A 173 7.28 16.78 0.38
N PRO A 174 8.16 16.41 -0.57
CA PRO A 174 8.42 17.24 -1.76
C PRO A 174 7.17 17.55 -2.58
N GLU A 175 6.15 16.69 -2.50
CA GLU A 175 4.85 16.87 -3.15
C GLU A 175 4.02 17.96 -2.45
N GLU A 176 4.07 18.04 -1.12
CA GLU A 176 3.45 19.11 -0.33
C GLU A 176 4.21 20.43 -0.50
N GLU A 177 5.54 20.42 -0.55
CA GLU A 177 6.35 21.61 -0.85
C GLU A 177 5.99 22.17 -2.22
N PHE A 178 5.91 21.32 -3.25
CA PHE A 178 5.47 21.70 -4.59
C PHE A 178 4.05 22.29 -4.59
N ALA A 179 3.12 21.67 -3.86
CA ALA A 179 1.75 22.18 -3.76
C ALA A 179 1.68 23.56 -3.09
N LEU A 180 2.49 23.79 -2.04
CA LEU A 180 2.57 25.09 -1.35
C LEU A 180 3.19 26.17 -2.25
N GLU A 181 4.27 25.86 -2.97
CA GLU A 181 4.88 26.82 -3.90
C GLU A 181 3.92 27.24 -5.01
N HIS A 182 3.13 26.31 -5.55
CA HIS A 182 2.15 26.61 -6.58
C HIS A 182 0.92 27.34 -6.04
N ALA A 183 0.50 27.07 -4.80
CA ALA A 183 -0.57 27.82 -4.14
C ALA A 183 -0.16 29.27 -3.83
N GLN A 184 1.12 29.53 -3.55
CA GLN A 184 1.64 30.89 -3.33
C GLN A 184 1.77 31.72 -4.61
N LYS A 185 1.83 31.07 -5.78
CA LYS A 185 1.97 31.72 -7.09
C LYS A 185 0.62 32.04 -7.76
N ALA A 186 -0.49 31.52 -7.24
CA ALA A 186 -1.86 31.70 -7.74
C ALA A 186 -2.58 32.82 -6.98
#